data_AF-A0A957GRI2-F1
#
_entry.id   AF-A0A957GRI2-F1
#
_cell.length_a   1.000
_cell.length_b   1.000
_cell.length_c   1.000
_cell.angle_alpha   90.00
_cell.angle_beta   90.00
_cell.angle_gamma   90.00
#
_symmetry.space_group_name_H-M   'P 1'
#
loop_
_entity.id
_entity.type
_entity.pdbx_description
1 polymer ?
#
loop_
_entity_poly.entity_id
_entity_poly.type
_entity_poly.pdbx_seq_one_letter_code
_entity_poly.pdbx_strand_id
1 'polypeptide(L)'
;ASIFVGYVWADEPRATATIVVTGFDDAAMQAEARRLGRIYWEARHDFVFGVPAGSADECLDWAVAAPNQPVFISDSGDNPTAGGVGDVPAFAERLLARDDIPSAVLASIADETAVSHCHAAGLNATVTLSLGGKLDPVHGRPLTVTGRVIHLSSDDPVAGQIAVVQVKTSKLILAQRRKPYHYIADFQVLGIDPHAHKIVVVKIGYLVPDLKQAAAHAFLALTPGAVNQDIPSLTYHRIQRPIYPLDPEINWMP
;
A
#
# COMPACT_ATOMS: atom_id res chain seq x y z
N ALA A 1 -27.85 4.90 12.89
CA ALA A 1 -27.56 4.46 11.51
C ALA A 1 -26.06 4.27 11.36
N SER A 2 -25.64 3.31 10.56
CA SER A 2 -24.23 3.03 10.25
C SER A 2 -24.05 3.08 8.72
N ILE A 3 -22.94 3.67 8.28
CA ILE A 3 -22.57 3.81 6.87
C ILE A 3 -21.35 2.93 6.62
N PHE A 4 -21.44 2.05 5.63
CA PHE A 4 -20.37 1.14 5.22
C PHE A 4 -19.98 1.45 3.79
N VAL A 5 -18.68 1.64 3.54
CA VAL A 5 -18.14 1.90 2.19
C VAL A 5 -18.03 0.64 1.32
N GLY A 6 -18.29 -0.53 1.90
CA GLY A 6 -18.04 -1.81 1.26
C GLY A 6 -16.55 -2.16 1.27
N TYR A 7 -16.21 -3.32 0.72
CA TYR A 7 -14.83 -3.76 0.55
C TYR A 7 -14.62 -4.08 -0.92
N VAL A 8 -14.11 -3.09 -1.64
CA VAL A 8 -14.08 -3.03 -3.10
C VAL A 8 -13.20 -4.11 -3.75
N TRP A 9 -12.29 -4.72 -2.98
CA TRP A 9 -11.41 -5.80 -3.46
C TRP A 9 -11.99 -7.21 -3.25
N ALA A 10 -13.15 -7.36 -2.59
CA ALA A 10 -13.88 -8.63 -2.60
C ALA A 10 -14.81 -8.68 -3.80
N ASP A 11 -14.55 -9.61 -4.71
CA ASP A 11 -15.47 -9.91 -5.81
C ASP A 11 -16.67 -10.71 -5.32
N GLU A 12 -17.62 -10.02 -4.69
CA GLU A 12 -18.83 -10.58 -4.10
C GLU A 12 -20.05 -9.69 -4.38
N PRO A 13 -21.27 -10.24 -4.55
CA PRO A 13 -22.49 -9.46 -4.79
C PRO A 13 -22.76 -8.37 -3.75
N ARG A 14 -22.27 -8.55 -2.51
CA ARG A 14 -22.44 -7.63 -1.38
C ARG A 14 -21.37 -6.54 -1.28
N ALA A 15 -20.40 -6.50 -2.18
CA ALA A 15 -19.30 -5.53 -2.16
C ALA A 15 -19.76 -4.16 -2.68
N THR A 16 -20.64 -3.51 -1.92
CA THR A 16 -21.22 -2.21 -2.25
C THR A 16 -21.34 -1.32 -1.01
N ALA A 17 -21.41 -0.02 -1.24
CA ALA A 17 -21.76 0.95 -0.21
C ALA A 17 -23.14 0.61 0.38
N THR A 18 -23.25 0.55 1.70
CA THR A 18 -24.47 0.11 2.41
C THR A 18 -24.76 1.00 3.60
N ILE A 19 -26.03 1.33 3.79
CA ILE A 19 -26.52 2.02 4.99
C ILE A 19 -27.41 1.09 5.77
N VAL A 20 -27.12 0.95 7.06
CA VAL A 20 -27.92 0.14 7.99
C VAL A 20 -28.54 1.08 9.03
N VAL A 21 -29.86 1.08 9.10
CA VAL A 21 -30.62 1.82 10.11
C VAL A 21 -31.31 0.81 11.02
N THR A 22 -31.17 1.00 12.32
CA THR A 22 -31.79 0.16 13.36
C THR A 22 -32.59 1.05 14.31
N GLY A 23 -33.74 0.55 14.78
CA GLY A 23 -34.72 1.31 15.55
C GLY A 23 -36.04 0.57 15.68
N PHE A 24 -37.05 1.24 16.24
CA PHE A 24 -38.36 0.65 16.54
C PHE A 24 -39.51 1.20 15.70
N ASP A 25 -39.28 2.30 14.96
CA ASP A 25 -40.26 2.91 14.06
C ASP A 25 -39.84 2.64 12.61
N ASP A 26 -40.57 1.76 11.94
CA ASP A 26 -40.28 1.35 10.56
C ASP A 26 -40.31 2.53 9.58
N ALA A 27 -41.28 3.43 9.71
CA ALA A 27 -41.42 4.57 8.81
C ALA A 27 -40.23 5.54 8.96
N ALA A 28 -39.83 5.82 10.21
CA ALA A 28 -38.67 6.65 10.49
C ALA A 28 -37.37 6.01 10.01
N MET A 29 -37.19 4.69 10.24
CA MET A 29 -36.00 3.96 9.79
C MET A 29 -35.85 3.98 8.27
N GLN A 30 -36.94 3.72 7.54
CA GLN A 30 -36.90 3.74 6.08
C GLN A 30 -36.66 5.15 5.53
N ALA A 31 -37.29 6.17 6.12
CA ALA A 31 -37.06 7.56 5.72
C ALA A 31 -35.58 7.95 5.89
N GLU A 32 -34.98 7.56 7.02
CA GLU A 32 -33.57 7.85 7.29
C GLU A 32 -32.61 7.06 6.38
N ALA A 33 -32.90 5.78 6.11
CA ALA A 33 -32.11 4.98 5.19
C ALA A 33 -32.08 5.59 3.78
N ARG A 34 -33.25 6.00 3.26
CA ARG A 34 -33.36 6.67 1.95
C ARG A 34 -32.65 8.03 1.94
N ARG A 35 -32.77 8.81 3.02
CA ARG A 35 -32.11 10.12 3.16
C ARG A 35 -30.58 9.97 3.13
N LEU A 36 -30.04 9.08 3.95
CA LEU A 36 -28.60 8.82 3.99
C LEU A 36 -28.11 8.21 2.65
N GLY A 37 -28.91 7.33 2.03
CA GLY A 37 -28.57 6.70 0.76
C GLY A 37 -28.42 7.72 -0.35
N ARG A 38 -29.34 8.69 -0.40
CA ARG A 38 -29.26 9.81 -1.34
C ARG A 38 -28.01 10.66 -1.11
N ILE A 39 -27.70 11.02 0.14
CA ILE A 39 -26.49 11.79 0.48
C ILE A 39 -25.23 11.05 0.01
N TYR A 40 -25.15 9.74 0.29
CA TYR A 40 -24.00 8.94 -0.10
C TYR A 40 -23.87 8.87 -1.64
N TRP A 41 -24.98 8.64 -2.33
CA TRP A 41 -25.01 8.62 -3.79
C TRP A 41 -24.61 9.97 -4.41
N GLU A 42 -25.12 11.08 -3.88
CA GLU A 42 -24.79 12.43 -4.35
C GLU A 42 -23.30 12.75 -4.16
N ALA A 43 -22.70 12.33 -3.05
CA ALA A 43 -21.27 12.52 -2.74
C ALA A 43 -20.32 11.57 -3.50
N ARG A 44 -20.83 10.66 -4.36
CA ARG A 44 -20.00 9.61 -5.00
C ARG A 44 -18.80 10.13 -5.81
N HIS A 45 -18.89 11.36 -6.33
CA HIS A 45 -17.80 12.01 -7.07
C HIS A 45 -16.78 12.74 -6.18
N ASP A 46 -17.10 12.93 -4.90
CA ASP A 46 -16.23 13.59 -3.92
C ASP A 46 -15.19 12.61 -3.34
N PHE A 47 -15.34 11.31 -3.59
CA PHE A 47 -14.38 10.28 -3.20
C PHE A 47 -13.18 10.28 -4.14
N VAL A 48 -12.27 11.22 -3.90
CA VAL A 48 -10.99 11.39 -4.62
C VAL A 48 -9.80 11.07 -3.73
N PHE A 49 -8.64 10.83 -4.33
CA PHE A 49 -7.39 10.62 -3.58
C PHE A 49 -6.97 11.90 -2.85
N GLY A 50 -6.55 11.78 -1.59
CA GLY A 50 -6.12 12.91 -0.76
C GLY A 50 -4.71 13.44 -1.08
N VAL A 51 -4.00 12.79 -2.00
CA VAL A 51 -2.67 13.14 -2.52
C VAL A 51 -2.63 12.83 -4.02
N PRO A 52 -1.72 13.44 -4.80
CA PRO A 52 -1.58 13.07 -6.21
C PRO A 52 -1.29 11.58 -6.34
N ALA A 53 -2.03 10.92 -7.24
CA ALA A 53 -1.92 9.50 -7.53
C ALA A 53 -1.48 9.28 -8.98
N GLY A 54 -0.65 8.28 -9.21
CA GLY A 54 -0.14 7.96 -10.53
C GLY A 54 0.54 6.59 -10.57
N SER A 55 1.16 6.27 -11.69
CA SER A 55 2.03 5.10 -11.82
C SER A 55 3.24 5.20 -10.86
N ALA A 56 3.93 4.07 -10.65
CA ALA A 56 5.16 4.05 -9.87
C ALA A 56 6.23 4.99 -10.47
N ASP A 57 6.34 5.07 -11.79
CA ASP A 57 7.32 5.94 -12.45
C ASP A 57 6.99 7.42 -12.28
N GLU A 58 5.72 7.81 -12.46
CA GLU A 58 5.29 9.20 -12.25
C GLU A 58 5.54 9.62 -10.81
N CYS A 59 5.24 8.76 -9.83
CA CYS A 59 5.50 9.04 -8.42
C CYS A 59 7.01 9.20 -8.15
N LEU A 60 7.87 8.40 -8.79
CA LEU A 60 9.33 8.53 -8.68
C LEU A 60 9.82 9.82 -9.33
N ASP A 61 9.31 10.19 -10.50
CA ASP A 61 9.65 11.44 -11.19
C ASP A 61 9.26 12.66 -10.35
N TRP A 62 8.05 12.68 -9.79
CA TRP A 62 7.61 13.75 -8.88
C TRP A 62 8.46 13.79 -7.61
N ALA A 63 8.84 12.63 -7.07
CA ALA A 63 9.65 12.54 -5.86
C ALA A 63 11.08 13.06 -6.08
N VAL A 64 11.70 12.75 -7.23
CA VAL A 64 13.02 13.28 -7.62
C VAL A 64 12.95 14.79 -7.81
N ALA A 65 11.92 15.29 -8.50
CA ALA A 65 11.75 16.72 -8.77
C ALA A 65 11.39 17.55 -7.53
N ALA A 66 10.86 16.94 -6.47
CA ALA A 66 10.47 17.66 -5.27
C ALA A 66 11.67 18.36 -4.59
N PRO A 67 11.55 19.60 -4.11
CA PRO A 67 12.69 20.34 -3.53
C PRO A 67 13.06 19.84 -2.13
N ASN A 68 12.10 19.29 -1.39
CA ASN A 68 12.24 18.90 0.00
C ASN A 68 12.18 17.38 0.17
N GLN A 69 12.64 16.90 1.34
CA GLN A 69 12.59 15.49 1.74
C GLN A 69 12.11 15.37 3.21
N PRO A 70 11.60 14.21 3.64
CA PRO A 70 11.34 13.02 2.83
C PRO A 70 10.09 13.14 1.96
N VAL A 71 10.13 12.55 0.76
CA VAL A 71 8.94 12.29 -0.04
C VAL A 71 8.42 10.90 0.31
N PHE A 72 7.18 10.81 0.78
CA PHE A 72 6.53 9.53 1.03
C PHE A 72 5.74 9.07 -0.21
N ILE A 73 5.91 7.82 -0.59
CA ILE A 73 5.13 7.19 -1.67
C ILE A 73 4.42 5.97 -1.10
N SER A 74 3.09 5.98 -1.17
CA SER A 74 2.27 4.82 -0.82
C SER A 74 2.20 3.85 -1.99
N ASP A 75 2.86 2.69 -1.88
CA ASP A 75 2.70 1.56 -2.78
C ASP A 75 1.35 0.88 -2.50
N SER A 76 0.32 1.30 -3.23
CA SER A 76 -1.06 1.04 -2.82
C SER A 76 -1.57 -0.35 -3.20
N GLY A 77 -1.06 -0.93 -4.29
CA GLY A 77 -1.51 -2.21 -4.84
C GLY A 77 -1.28 -3.41 -3.96
N ASP A 78 -0.31 -3.32 -3.04
CA ASP A 78 0.10 -4.43 -2.19
C ASP A 78 0.14 -4.02 -0.71
N ASN A 79 -0.90 -3.34 -0.26
CA ASN A 79 -1.09 -2.91 1.12
C ASN A 79 -1.58 -4.08 2.02
N PRO A 80 -0.80 -4.55 3.02
CA PRO A 80 -1.23 -5.63 3.91
C PRO A 80 -2.48 -5.33 4.73
N THR A 81 -2.73 -4.06 5.08
CA THR A 81 -3.93 -3.66 5.86
C THR A 81 -5.22 -3.75 5.06
N ALA A 82 -5.12 -3.67 3.73
CA ALA A 82 -6.23 -3.83 2.81
C ALA A 82 -6.39 -5.27 2.33
N GLY A 83 -5.56 -6.22 2.80
CA GLY A 83 -5.60 -7.62 2.36
C GLY A 83 -4.50 -8.03 1.38
N GLY A 84 -3.61 -7.10 0.98
CA GLY A 84 -2.42 -7.41 0.20
C GLY A 84 -1.49 -8.41 0.90
N VAL A 85 -0.68 -9.09 0.11
CA VAL A 85 0.26 -10.11 0.60
C VAL A 85 1.55 -9.49 1.14
N GLY A 86 1.91 -8.31 0.67
CA GLY A 86 3.11 -7.55 1.05
C GLY A 86 4.38 -7.99 0.32
N ASP A 87 4.31 -8.94 -0.60
CA ASP A 87 5.48 -9.50 -1.29
C ASP A 87 5.64 -9.04 -2.75
N VAL A 88 4.77 -8.19 -3.29
CA VAL A 88 4.86 -7.75 -4.69
C VAL A 88 6.02 -6.76 -4.84
N PRO A 89 7.09 -7.09 -5.58
CA PRO A 89 8.29 -6.25 -5.65
C PRO A 89 8.25 -5.22 -6.78
N ALA A 90 7.08 -5.01 -7.42
CA ALA A 90 6.94 -4.17 -8.61
C ALA A 90 7.46 -2.73 -8.39
N PHE A 91 7.14 -2.10 -7.26
CA PHE A 91 7.67 -0.77 -6.94
C PHE A 91 9.21 -0.81 -6.74
N ALA A 92 9.72 -1.85 -6.08
CA ALA A 92 11.16 -2.01 -5.85
C ALA A 92 11.92 -2.16 -7.18
N GLU A 93 11.37 -2.87 -8.16
CA GLU A 93 11.94 -3.00 -9.51
C GLU A 93 12.11 -1.62 -10.17
N ARG A 94 11.06 -0.79 -10.15
CA ARG A 94 11.11 0.57 -10.72
C ARG A 94 12.08 1.48 -9.96
N LEU A 95 12.06 1.43 -8.64
CA LEU A 95 12.94 2.21 -7.77
C LEU A 95 14.42 1.89 -8.04
N LEU A 96 14.78 0.61 -8.11
CA LEU A 96 16.18 0.17 -8.26
C LEU A 96 16.71 0.35 -9.69
N ALA A 97 15.83 0.50 -10.68
CA ALA A 97 16.19 0.84 -12.05
C ALA A 97 16.63 2.31 -12.23
N ARG A 98 16.41 3.17 -11.23
CA ARG A 98 16.75 4.59 -11.25
C ARG A 98 18.08 4.87 -10.57
N ASP A 99 19.00 5.53 -11.29
CA ASP A 99 20.32 5.90 -10.76
C ASP A 99 20.37 7.36 -10.26
N ASP A 100 19.34 8.15 -10.55
CA ASP A 100 19.20 9.55 -10.14
C ASP A 100 18.61 9.71 -8.72
N ILE A 101 18.24 8.61 -8.07
CA ILE A 101 17.68 8.61 -6.71
C ILE A 101 18.82 8.55 -5.68
N PRO A 102 19.07 9.63 -4.92
CA PRO A 102 20.24 9.71 -4.05
C PRO A 102 20.12 8.82 -2.82
N SER A 103 18.91 8.60 -2.30
CA SER A 103 18.65 7.71 -1.18
C SER A 103 17.16 7.35 -1.08
N ALA A 104 16.87 6.08 -0.83
CA ALA A 104 15.49 5.64 -0.62
C ALA A 104 15.38 4.57 0.47
N VAL A 105 14.20 4.44 1.06
CA VAL A 105 13.82 3.34 1.94
C VAL A 105 12.54 2.73 1.39
N LEU A 106 12.47 1.41 1.26
CA LEU A 106 11.25 0.69 0.89
C LEU A 106 10.83 -0.24 2.03
N ALA A 107 9.64 0.00 2.58
CA ALA A 107 9.04 -0.72 3.68
C ALA A 107 7.69 -1.34 3.26
N SER A 108 7.55 -2.65 3.19
CA SER A 108 8.59 -3.69 3.25
C SER A 108 8.19 -4.80 2.29
N ILE A 109 9.10 -5.72 1.96
CA ILE A 109 8.77 -6.91 1.17
C ILE A 109 8.67 -8.10 2.12
N ALA A 110 7.52 -8.78 2.13
CA ALA A 110 7.31 -10.01 2.89
C ALA A 110 7.99 -11.19 2.18
N ASP A 111 9.10 -11.70 2.72
CA ASP A 111 9.86 -12.80 2.10
C ASP A 111 10.69 -13.57 3.15
N GLU A 112 10.09 -14.61 3.72
CA GLU A 112 10.73 -15.48 4.72
C GLU A 112 12.03 -16.11 4.22
N THR A 113 12.09 -16.51 2.94
CA THR A 113 13.29 -17.13 2.36
C THR A 113 14.43 -16.12 2.26
N ALA A 114 14.15 -14.90 1.80
CA ALA A 114 15.15 -13.85 1.69
C ALA A 114 15.65 -13.39 3.07
N VAL A 115 14.74 -13.26 4.05
CA VAL A 115 15.11 -12.93 5.44
C VAL A 115 15.98 -14.03 6.04
N SER A 116 15.59 -15.30 5.90
CA SER A 116 16.38 -16.44 6.39
C SER A 116 17.78 -16.47 5.76
N HIS A 117 17.89 -16.20 4.47
CA HIS A 117 19.18 -16.10 3.78
C HIS A 117 20.05 -14.96 4.34
N CYS A 118 19.46 -13.78 4.60
CA CYS A 118 20.18 -12.66 5.20
C CYS A 118 20.69 -12.98 6.61
N HIS A 119 19.86 -13.63 7.44
CA HIS A 119 20.25 -14.06 8.79
C HIS A 119 21.38 -15.10 8.75
N ALA A 120 21.30 -16.08 7.83
CA ALA A 120 22.34 -17.08 7.65
C ALA A 120 23.68 -16.49 7.15
N ALA A 121 23.61 -15.50 6.24
CA ALA A 121 24.80 -14.81 5.73
C ALA A 121 25.44 -13.87 6.77
N GLY A 122 24.60 -13.25 7.62
CA GLY A 122 25.02 -12.39 8.71
C GLY A 122 25.14 -10.91 8.33
N LEU A 123 25.24 -10.07 9.36
CA LEU A 123 25.41 -8.63 9.22
C LEU A 123 26.67 -8.32 8.40
N ASN A 124 26.58 -7.32 7.51
CA ASN A 124 27.62 -6.90 6.57
C ASN A 124 27.91 -7.84 5.40
N ALA A 125 27.29 -9.02 5.32
CA ALA A 125 27.45 -9.91 4.18
C ALA A 125 26.86 -9.29 2.90
N THR A 126 27.49 -9.58 1.77
CA THR A 126 26.89 -9.33 0.45
C THR A 126 26.10 -10.57 0.03
N VAL A 127 24.83 -10.37 -0.29
CA VAL A 127 23.88 -11.43 -0.64
C VAL A 127 23.26 -11.15 -2.01
N THR A 128 22.98 -12.20 -2.76
CA THR A 128 22.13 -12.14 -3.95
C THR A 128 20.83 -12.85 -3.63
N LEU A 129 19.73 -12.12 -3.70
CA LEU A 129 18.41 -12.56 -3.26
C LEU A 129 17.44 -12.52 -4.44
N SER A 130 16.48 -13.44 -4.43
CA SER A 130 15.29 -13.38 -5.27
C SER A 130 14.13 -12.94 -4.39
N LEU A 131 13.75 -11.67 -4.49
CA LEU A 131 12.82 -10.98 -3.58
C LEU A 131 11.38 -11.03 -4.08
N GLY A 132 10.45 -11.41 -3.21
CA GLY A 132 9.01 -11.25 -3.42
C GLY A 132 8.45 -12.05 -4.60
N GLY A 133 7.19 -11.81 -4.95
CA GLY A 133 6.48 -12.47 -6.06
C GLY A 133 6.36 -14.00 -5.93
N LYS A 134 6.40 -14.51 -4.69
CA LYS A 134 6.28 -15.94 -4.35
C LYS A 134 4.90 -16.27 -3.78
N LEU A 135 4.28 -15.31 -3.09
CA LEU A 135 2.97 -15.42 -2.46
C LEU A 135 1.87 -14.93 -3.40
N ASP A 136 2.10 -13.84 -4.13
CA ASP A 136 1.23 -13.36 -5.21
C ASP A 136 1.94 -13.44 -6.58
N PRO A 137 1.90 -14.62 -7.24
CA PRO A 137 2.49 -14.79 -8.57
C PRO A 137 1.62 -14.19 -9.69
N VAL A 138 0.43 -13.67 -9.38
CA VAL A 138 -0.47 -13.06 -10.36
C VAL A 138 -0.04 -11.62 -10.64
N HIS A 139 0.29 -10.87 -9.57
CA HIS A 139 0.64 -9.46 -9.67
C HIS A 139 2.13 -9.18 -9.50
N GLY A 140 2.90 -10.15 -9.00
CA GLY A 140 4.33 -10.04 -8.77
C GLY A 140 5.13 -11.14 -9.44
N ARG A 141 6.42 -10.85 -9.69
CA ARG A 141 7.43 -11.84 -10.05
C ARG A 141 8.67 -11.63 -9.18
N PRO A 142 9.42 -12.67 -8.84
CA PRO A 142 10.62 -12.50 -8.02
C PRO A 142 11.64 -11.55 -8.67
N LEU A 143 12.15 -10.61 -7.87
CA LEU A 143 13.12 -9.61 -8.28
C LEU A 143 14.51 -10.01 -7.77
N THR A 144 15.44 -10.31 -8.68
CA THR A 144 16.82 -10.59 -8.31
C THR A 144 17.55 -9.30 -7.95
N VAL A 145 18.09 -9.23 -6.73
CA VAL A 145 18.91 -8.10 -6.26
C VAL A 145 20.21 -8.59 -5.62
N THR A 146 21.28 -7.82 -5.75
CA THR A 146 22.51 -8.02 -4.98
C THR A 146 22.72 -6.81 -4.08
N GLY A 147 22.99 -7.05 -2.81
CA GLY A 147 23.15 -5.97 -1.83
C GLY A 147 23.85 -6.42 -0.55
N ARG A 148 24.06 -5.46 0.35
CA ARG A 148 24.72 -5.70 1.64
C ARG A 148 23.69 -5.73 2.76
N VAL A 149 23.74 -6.75 3.62
CA VAL A 149 22.92 -6.82 4.84
C VAL A 149 23.43 -5.75 5.82
N ILE A 150 22.58 -4.78 6.17
CA ILE A 150 22.94 -3.66 7.06
C ILE A 150 22.19 -3.67 8.39
N HIS A 151 21.16 -4.50 8.54
CA HIS A 151 20.44 -4.70 9.80
C HIS A 151 19.83 -6.11 9.84
N LEU A 152 19.78 -6.71 11.03
CA LEU A 152 19.11 -7.97 11.34
C LEU A 152 18.43 -7.84 12.71
N SER A 153 17.16 -8.23 12.80
CA SER A 153 16.44 -8.38 14.05
C SER A 153 15.52 -9.61 14.00
N SER A 154 15.15 -10.13 15.17
CA SER A 154 14.44 -11.41 15.32
C SER A 154 13.25 -11.34 16.27
N ASP A 155 13.01 -10.19 16.88
CA ASP A 155 12.09 -9.96 17.99
C ASP A 155 10.92 -9.05 17.61
N ASP A 156 10.71 -8.79 16.32
CA ASP A 156 9.55 -8.01 15.88
C ASP A 156 8.25 -8.83 16.10
N PRO A 157 7.29 -8.32 16.87
CA PRO A 157 6.10 -9.08 17.24
C PRO A 157 5.20 -9.41 16.04
N VAL A 158 5.25 -8.60 14.98
CA VAL A 158 4.40 -8.73 13.79
C VAL A 158 5.14 -9.43 12.65
N ALA A 159 6.32 -8.92 12.29
CA ALA A 159 7.11 -9.47 11.20
C ALA A 159 7.81 -10.77 11.58
N GLY A 160 8.15 -10.99 12.86
CA GLY A 160 9.10 -12.03 13.25
C GLY A 160 10.53 -11.57 12.99
N GLN A 161 11.24 -12.26 12.09
CA GLN A 161 12.55 -11.82 11.65
C GLN A 161 12.46 -10.69 10.61
N ILE A 162 13.38 -9.72 10.72
CA ILE A 162 13.56 -8.64 9.75
C ILE A 162 15.03 -8.61 9.31
N ALA A 163 15.25 -8.29 8.04
CA ALA A 163 16.55 -7.92 7.50
C ALA A 163 16.43 -6.63 6.70
N VAL A 164 17.45 -5.77 6.76
CA VAL A 164 17.56 -4.62 5.85
C VAL A 164 18.74 -4.82 4.94
N VAL A 165 18.50 -4.72 3.63
CA VAL A 165 19.51 -4.89 2.60
C VAL A 165 19.71 -3.56 1.86
N GLN A 166 20.95 -3.08 1.86
CA GLN A 166 21.36 -1.93 1.05
C GLN A 166 21.64 -2.39 -0.38
N VAL A 167 20.88 -1.88 -1.34
CA VAL A 167 21.04 -2.11 -2.78
C VAL A 167 21.22 -0.75 -3.45
N LYS A 168 22.37 -0.52 -4.09
CA LYS A 168 22.78 0.82 -4.58
C LYS A 168 22.62 1.88 -3.45
N THR A 169 21.85 2.92 -3.68
CA THR A 169 21.51 3.99 -2.71
C THR A 169 20.25 3.69 -1.89
N SER A 170 19.55 2.58 -2.16
CA SER A 170 18.28 2.22 -1.52
C SER A 170 18.43 1.20 -0.39
N LYS A 171 17.64 1.37 0.67
CA LYS A 171 17.49 0.40 1.75
C LYS A 171 16.17 -0.35 1.57
N LEU A 172 16.24 -1.66 1.37
CA LEU A 172 15.07 -2.53 1.28
C LEU A 172 14.86 -3.22 2.61
N ILE A 173 13.69 -3.02 3.22
CA ILE A 173 13.29 -3.73 4.44
C ILE A 173 12.59 -5.01 4.02
N LEU A 174 13.12 -6.14 4.47
CA LEU A 174 12.58 -7.49 4.25
C LEU A 174 12.02 -8.01 5.56
N ALA A 175 10.78 -8.52 5.53
CA ALA A 175 10.08 -9.03 6.71
C ALA A 175 9.72 -10.50 6.51
N GLN A 176 9.89 -11.33 7.53
CA GLN A 176 9.54 -12.76 7.45
C GLN A 176 8.04 -12.94 7.24
N ARG A 177 7.22 -12.14 7.92
CA ARG A 177 5.76 -12.06 7.77
C ARG A 177 5.35 -10.66 7.34
N ARG A 178 4.20 -10.55 6.66
CA ARG A 178 3.65 -9.25 6.23
C ARG A 178 3.48 -8.29 7.41
N LYS A 179 4.05 -7.09 7.28
CA LYS A 179 3.99 -6.02 8.27
C LYS A 179 3.80 -4.68 7.56
N PRO A 180 2.74 -3.90 7.88
CA PRO A 180 2.64 -2.52 7.44
C PRO A 180 3.54 -1.62 8.31
N TYR A 181 4.05 -0.54 7.71
CA TYR A 181 4.85 0.47 8.40
C TYR A 181 4.03 1.76 8.48
N HIS A 182 3.58 2.10 9.69
CA HIS A 182 2.64 3.20 9.94
C HIS A 182 3.27 4.34 10.74
N TYR A 183 4.41 4.11 11.39
CA TYR A 183 4.98 5.08 12.31
C TYR A 183 6.46 5.30 12.02
N ILE A 184 6.96 6.51 12.28
CA ILE A 184 8.41 6.81 12.20
C ILE A 184 9.21 5.86 13.11
N ALA A 185 8.64 5.50 14.26
CA ALA A 185 9.23 4.52 15.18
C ALA A 185 9.48 3.15 14.53
N ASP A 186 8.64 2.72 13.56
CA ASP A 186 8.83 1.43 12.86
C ASP A 186 10.15 1.41 12.07
N PHE A 187 10.62 2.55 11.61
CA PHE A 187 11.90 2.70 10.91
C PHE A 187 13.06 2.88 11.88
N GLN A 188 12.84 3.68 12.94
CA GLN A 188 13.89 4.00 13.91
C GLN A 188 14.40 2.77 14.66
N VAL A 189 13.53 1.80 14.97
CA VAL A 189 13.95 0.52 15.57
C VAL A 189 14.89 -0.28 14.66
N LEU A 190 14.86 -0.04 13.35
CA LEU A 190 15.77 -0.64 12.37
C LEU A 190 17.05 0.19 12.16
N GLY A 191 17.23 1.27 12.92
CA GLY A 191 18.33 2.22 12.74
C GLY A 191 18.18 3.10 11.48
N ILE A 192 16.96 3.24 10.97
CA ILE A 192 16.66 4.06 9.80
C ILE A 192 15.94 5.32 10.27
N ASP A 193 16.49 6.49 9.94
CA ASP A 193 15.79 7.77 10.05
C ASP A 193 15.13 8.11 8.71
N PRO A 194 13.79 8.04 8.59
CA PRO A 194 13.09 8.40 7.35
C PRO A 194 13.42 9.80 6.85
N HIS A 195 13.70 10.77 7.73
CA HIS A 195 14.00 12.16 7.35
C HIS A 195 15.36 12.32 6.65
N ALA A 196 16.28 11.37 6.85
CA ALA A 196 17.58 11.35 6.19
C ALA A 196 17.52 10.86 4.73
N HIS A 197 16.35 10.44 4.26
CA HIS A 197 16.16 9.84 2.95
C HIS A 197 15.33 10.70 2.01
N LYS A 198 15.69 10.70 0.72
CA LYS A 198 14.93 11.45 -0.31
C LYS A 198 13.54 10.85 -0.50
N ILE A 199 13.45 9.52 -0.57
CA ILE A 199 12.20 8.79 -0.81
C ILE A 199 11.97 7.75 0.29
N VAL A 200 10.75 7.67 0.81
CA VAL A 200 10.30 6.61 1.71
C VAL A 200 9.04 5.97 1.12
N VAL A 201 9.14 4.71 0.75
CA VAL A 201 8.05 3.93 0.16
C VAL A 201 7.42 3.06 1.24
N VAL A 202 6.09 3.12 1.37
CA VAL A 202 5.32 2.34 2.34
C VAL A 202 4.17 1.61 1.66
N LYS A 203 3.96 0.34 2.00
CA LYS A 203 2.82 -0.46 1.51
C LYS A 203 1.55 -0.21 2.34
N ILE A 204 0.97 0.99 2.24
CA ILE A 204 -0.27 1.38 2.92
C ILE A 204 -1.14 2.24 2.00
N GLY A 205 -2.47 2.10 2.10
CA GLY A 205 -3.42 2.78 1.21
C GLY A 205 -3.57 4.29 1.43
N TYR A 206 -3.06 4.80 2.55
CA TYR A 206 -2.96 6.22 2.87
C TYR A 206 -1.94 6.41 4.00
N LEU A 207 -1.33 7.60 4.08
CA LEU A 207 -0.48 7.94 5.21
C LEU A 207 -1.33 8.24 6.44
N VAL A 208 -1.06 7.52 7.54
CA VAL A 208 -1.61 7.85 8.86
C VAL A 208 -1.00 9.17 9.36
N PRO A 209 -1.60 9.84 10.36
CA PRO A 209 -1.18 11.17 10.79
C PRO A 209 0.33 11.34 11.05
N ASP A 210 0.98 10.34 11.63
CA ASP A 210 2.41 10.36 11.95
C ASP A 210 3.29 10.51 10.69
N LEU A 211 3.19 9.59 9.73
CA LEU A 211 3.94 9.68 8.47
C LEU A 211 3.51 10.87 7.63
N LYS A 212 2.22 11.25 7.68
CA LYS A 212 1.73 12.43 6.97
C LYS A 212 2.38 13.71 7.49
N GLN A 213 2.57 13.83 8.80
CA GLN A 213 3.25 14.98 9.41
C GLN A 213 4.76 14.99 9.10
N ALA A 214 5.37 13.81 8.98
CA ALA A 214 6.79 13.68 8.63
C ALA A 214 7.10 13.93 7.14
N ALA A 215 6.12 13.74 6.25
CA ALA A 215 6.27 13.87 4.82
C ALA A 215 6.33 15.34 4.37
N ALA A 216 7.39 15.72 3.65
CA ALA A 216 7.43 17.01 2.95
C ALA A 216 6.50 17.02 1.73
N HIS A 217 6.40 15.87 1.05
CA HIS A 217 5.45 15.59 -0.02
C HIS A 217 4.98 14.14 0.08
N ALA A 218 3.78 13.87 -0.41
CA ALA A 218 3.19 12.54 -0.39
C ALA A 218 2.53 12.23 -1.75
N PHE A 219 2.70 11.00 -2.22
CA PHE A 219 2.10 10.49 -3.45
C PHE A 219 1.51 9.09 -3.24
N LEU A 220 0.55 8.71 -4.06
CA LEU A 220 -0.06 7.38 -4.08
C LEU A 220 0.28 6.67 -5.39
N ALA A 221 1.08 5.61 -5.33
CA ALA A 221 1.39 4.80 -6.49
C ALA A 221 0.31 3.73 -6.71
N LEU A 222 -0.35 3.78 -7.87
CA LEU A 222 -1.36 2.81 -8.32
C LEU A 222 -0.66 1.60 -8.94
N THR A 223 0.06 0.86 -8.10
CA THR A 223 0.83 -0.32 -8.48
C THR A 223 -0.04 -1.56 -8.66
N PRO A 224 0.42 -2.56 -9.43
CA PRO A 224 -0.23 -3.86 -9.48
C PRO A 224 -0.27 -4.54 -8.11
N GLY A 225 -1.34 -5.28 -7.84
CA GLY A 225 -1.50 -6.09 -6.64
C GLY A 225 -2.98 -6.33 -6.31
N ALA A 226 -3.23 -7.26 -5.39
CA ALA A 226 -4.58 -7.69 -5.02
C ALA A 226 -5.48 -6.57 -4.47
N VAL A 227 -4.89 -5.44 -4.06
CA VAL A 227 -5.60 -4.30 -3.44
C VAL A 227 -5.33 -2.99 -4.17
N ASN A 228 -5.09 -3.05 -5.49
CA ASN A 228 -4.92 -1.86 -6.32
C ASN A 228 -6.10 -0.90 -6.20
N GLN A 229 -5.79 0.39 -6.05
CA GLN A 229 -6.77 1.47 -5.89
C GLN A 229 -7.26 2.05 -7.20
N ASP A 230 -6.69 1.65 -8.35
CA ASP A 230 -7.31 1.88 -9.66
C ASP A 230 -8.52 0.96 -9.85
N ILE A 231 -9.59 1.26 -9.09
CA ILE A 231 -10.83 0.47 -9.04
C ILE A 231 -11.44 0.25 -10.43
N PRO A 232 -11.53 1.25 -11.32
CA PRO A 232 -12.05 1.05 -12.67
C PRO A 232 -11.27 0.03 -13.52
N SER A 233 -9.98 -0.18 -13.23
CA SER A 233 -9.15 -1.17 -13.94
C SER A 233 -9.29 -2.60 -13.42
N LEU A 234 -9.90 -2.79 -12.25
CA LEU A 234 -10.02 -4.10 -11.62
C LEU A 234 -10.99 -4.99 -12.40
N THR A 235 -10.65 -6.27 -12.50
CA THR A 235 -11.51 -7.28 -13.12
C THR A 235 -12.39 -7.93 -12.07
N TYR A 236 -13.71 -7.86 -12.28
CA TYR A 236 -14.72 -8.46 -11.40
C TYR A 236 -15.56 -9.49 -12.17
N HIS A 237 -15.98 -10.55 -11.49
CA HIS A 237 -16.82 -11.61 -12.06
C HIS A 237 -18.15 -11.80 -11.32
N ARG A 238 -18.25 -11.40 -10.05
CA ARG A 238 -19.34 -11.78 -9.14
C ARG A 238 -20.11 -10.60 -8.56
N ILE A 239 -19.60 -9.38 -8.66
CA ILE A 239 -20.33 -8.17 -8.25
C ILE A 239 -21.65 -8.00 -9.03
N GLN A 240 -22.60 -7.29 -8.43
CA GLN A 240 -23.85 -6.92 -9.11
C GLN A 240 -23.63 -5.65 -9.94
N ARG A 241 -23.98 -5.70 -11.22
CA ARG A 241 -23.95 -4.57 -12.14
C ARG A 241 -25.37 -4.16 -12.56
N PRO A 242 -25.62 -2.87 -12.88
CA PRO A 242 -24.63 -1.79 -12.92
C PRO A 242 -24.18 -1.32 -11.52
N ILE A 243 -22.95 -0.82 -11.41
CA ILE A 243 -22.38 -0.25 -10.18
C ILE A 243 -21.36 0.87 -10.49
N TYR A 244 -21.43 1.99 -9.76
CA TYR A 244 -20.41 3.04 -9.84
C TYR A 244 -19.15 2.63 -9.05
N PRO A 245 -17.92 2.85 -9.54
CA PRO A 245 -17.54 3.59 -10.75
C PRO A 245 -17.39 2.75 -12.04
N LEU A 246 -17.66 1.43 -12.00
CA LEU A 246 -17.48 0.53 -13.15
C LEU A 246 -18.49 0.78 -14.28
N ASP A 247 -19.66 1.29 -13.92
CA ASP A 247 -20.77 1.68 -14.78
C ASP A 247 -21.07 3.17 -14.55
N PRO A 248 -20.33 4.11 -15.14
CA PRO A 248 -20.42 5.54 -14.81
C PRO A 248 -21.79 6.15 -15.12
N GLU A 249 -22.53 5.58 -16.08
CA GLU A 249 -23.85 6.04 -16.50
C GLU A 249 -25.00 5.60 -15.57
N ILE A 250 -24.73 4.83 -14.51
CA ILE A 250 -25.78 4.37 -13.60
C ILE A 250 -26.46 5.55 -12.90
N ASN A 251 -27.80 5.51 -12.89
CA ASN A 251 -28.62 6.38 -12.05
C ASN A 251 -29.27 5.53 -10.95
N TRP A 252 -28.83 5.72 -9.71
CA TRP A 252 -29.39 5.01 -8.56
C TRP A 252 -30.45 5.87 -7.85
N MET A 253 -31.52 5.22 -7.38
CA MET A 253 -32.55 5.83 -6.55
C MET A 253 -32.80 4.97 -5.29
N PRO A 254 -33.03 5.61 -4.12
CA PRO A 254 -33.25 4.93 -2.83
C PRO A 254 -34.63 4.27 -2.68
#